data_AF-A0A919NZC1-F1
#
_entry.id   AF-A0A919NZC1-F1
#
_cell.length_a   1.000
_cell.length_b   1.000
_cell.length_c   1.000
_cell.angle_alpha   90.00
_cell.angle_beta   90.00
_cell.angle_gamma   90.00
#
_symmetry.space_group_name_H-M   'P 1'
#
loop_
_entity.id
_entity.type
_entity.pdbx_description
1 polymer ?
#
loop_
_entity_poly.entity_id
_entity_poly.type
_entity_poly.pdbx_seq_one_letter_code
_entity_poly.pdbx_strand_id
1 'polypeptide(L)'
;MSEIDLTLPPGPPATPVPAGRAEPEPEPAPVGLGDEPEQWGHDLVRPAWRGVDGWFDDDYPGGSRQEFANPTTLAWKREPSLVVLHTTEGGGYPSAGTYQDGRSAPHATVDPWARTFRQHYSLNEAAWSLKAPPGVSTNTMGAVQLEVVGTSDPRNGALASAFVPSMPDGPMGYLAGLVKLIADRLGVPMTSSVTWVPYPASYGNGGGQRLATSTWYGYRGILGHEHVPGNDHGDPGAFDVGRLLALAGGALPTPGPAGGAVPSAAGGIVEDGVWGSATTTKAQQVLSTYVDGEVWHQYKPNAQPGLTSGWVYDWEPGTAGSPLIVEMMRRTAAAGQYDGAVDGVAGRKFYMALQRRYGTVVDGEIWLPSPAVRAMQATLNAGDF
;
A
#
# COMPACT_ATOMS: atom_id res chain seq x y z
N MET A 1 65.26 41.83 59.73
CA MET A 1 65.85 41.51 58.42
C MET A 1 66.48 40.15 58.57
N SER A 2 65.77 39.13 58.10
CA SER A 2 66.15 37.72 58.20
C SER A 2 65.56 37.06 56.96
N GLU A 3 66.46 36.66 56.07
CA GLU A 3 66.17 35.99 54.80
C GLU A 3 65.45 34.66 55.08
N ILE A 4 64.34 34.43 54.37
CA ILE A 4 63.63 33.15 54.38
C ILE A 4 63.98 32.42 53.09
N ASP A 5 64.68 31.32 53.33
CA ASP A 5 65.11 30.26 52.43
C ASP A 5 63.93 29.72 51.57
N LEU A 6 64.10 29.79 50.24
CA LEU A 6 63.19 29.23 49.25
C LEU A 6 63.68 27.82 48.87
N THR A 7 63.35 26.84 49.70
CA THR A 7 63.44 25.42 49.34
C THR A 7 62.04 24.85 49.14
N LEU A 8 61.72 24.51 47.88
CA LEU A 8 60.48 23.83 47.51
C LEU A 8 60.47 22.40 48.07
N PRO A 9 59.34 21.90 48.61
CA PRO A 9 59.24 20.53 49.09
C PRO A 9 59.32 19.52 47.93
N PRO A 10 59.83 18.31 48.18
CA PRO A 10 59.96 17.27 47.15
C PRO A 10 58.58 16.85 46.63
N GLY A 11 58.48 16.69 45.32
CA GLY A 11 57.28 16.21 44.63
C GLY A 11 56.88 14.79 45.08
N PRO A 12 55.59 14.43 44.89
CA PRO A 12 55.07 13.14 45.33
C PRO A 12 55.78 11.96 44.64
N PRO A 13 55.87 10.80 45.31
CA PRO A 13 56.54 9.63 44.76
C PRO A 13 55.85 9.13 43.49
N ALA A 14 56.66 8.69 42.52
CA ALA A 14 56.20 8.05 41.30
C ALA A 14 55.35 6.82 41.63
N THR A 15 54.17 6.73 41.02
CA THR A 15 53.30 5.56 41.10
C THR A 15 53.98 4.34 40.47
N PRO A 16 53.86 3.15 41.07
CA PRO A 16 54.39 1.93 40.47
C PRO A 16 53.62 1.58 39.20
N VAL A 17 54.36 1.32 38.12
CA VAL A 17 53.86 0.82 36.84
C VAL A 17 53.27 -0.59 37.06
N PRO A 18 52.01 -0.86 36.72
CA PRO A 18 51.47 -2.20 36.81
C PRO A 18 52.14 -3.10 35.76
N ALA A 19 52.61 -4.26 36.21
CA ALA A 19 53.12 -5.32 35.36
C ALA A 19 52.00 -5.86 34.44
N GLY A 20 52.31 -5.92 33.14
CA GLY A 20 51.71 -6.83 32.17
C GLY A 20 50.18 -6.80 32.04
N ARG A 21 49.63 -5.77 31.41
CA ARG A 21 48.44 -5.98 30.59
C ARG A 21 48.91 -6.72 29.34
N ALA A 22 48.32 -7.88 29.06
CA ALA A 22 48.42 -8.49 27.73
C ALA A 22 48.13 -7.39 26.70
N GLU A 23 48.99 -7.28 25.69
CA GLU A 23 48.76 -6.36 24.59
C GLU A 23 47.33 -6.57 24.08
N PRO A 24 46.54 -5.50 23.84
CA PRO A 24 45.31 -5.67 23.11
C PRO A 24 45.70 -6.34 21.79
N GLU A 25 45.01 -7.43 21.43
CA GLU A 25 45.16 -8.03 20.11
C GLU A 25 45.17 -6.89 19.08
N PRO A 26 46.08 -6.93 18.09
CA PRO A 26 46.12 -5.90 17.08
C PRO A 26 44.70 -5.74 16.55
N GLU A 27 44.18 -4.50 16.56
CA GLU A 27 42.93 -4.20 15.87
C GLU A 27 43.00 -4.90 14.52
N PRO A 28 41.97 -5.69 14.15
CA PRO A 28 41.97 -6.30 12.84
C PRO A 28 42.24 -5.16 11.86
N ALA A 29 43.32 -5.31 11.08
CA ALA A 29 43.67 -4.37 10.02
C ALA A 29 42.36 -3.95 9.34
N PRO A 30 42.14 -2.64 9.06
CA PRO A 30 40.90 -2.20 8.44
C PRO A 30 40.65 -3.20 7.33
N VAL A 31 39.55 -3.95 7.45
CA VAL A 31 39.18 -4.92 6.43
C VAL A 31 39.08 -4.06 5.20
N GLY A 32 40.13 -4.10 4.38
CA GLY A 32 40.25 -3.25 3.21
C GLY A 32 38.94 -3.42 2.52
N LEU A 33 38.24 -2.30 2.25
CA LEU A 33 36.94 -2.25 1.59
C LEU A 33 36.91 -3.39 0.60
N GLY A 34 36.32 -4.50 1.04
CA GLY A 34 36.52 -5.77 0.37
C GLY A 34 35.98 -5.52 -1.00
N ASP A 35 36.86 -5.69 -2.01
CA ASP A 35 36.60 -5.38 -3.39
C ASP A 35 35.11 -5.60 -3.66
N GLU A 36 34.43 -4.52 -4.05
CA GLU A 36 33.08 -4.58 -4.64
C GLU A 36 33.00 -5.90 -5.41
N PRO A 37 31.99 -6.76 -5.20
CA PRO A 37 31.90 -7.95 -6.01
C PRO A 37 31.65 -7.50 -7.45
N GLU A 38 32.73 -7.29 -8.20
CA GLU A 38 32.83 -7.09 -9.64
C GLU A 38 32.29 -8.32 -10.40
N GLN A 39 31.75 -9.31 -9.69
CA GLN A 39 31.19 -10.54 -10.21
C GLN A 39 29.65 -10.55 -10.30
N TRP A 40 28.98 -9.41 -10.15
CA TRP A 40 27.63 -9.22 -10.67
C TRP A 40 27.63 -8.57 -12.07
N GLY A 41 28.82 -8.29 -12.60
CA GLY A 41 29.03 -7.90 -14.00
C GLY A 41 29.13 -9.14 -14.88
N HIS A 42 28.27 -9.18 -15.90
CA HIS A 42 28.44 -9.89 -17.18
C HIS A 42 27.65 -11.16 -17.50
N ASP A 43 26.84 -11.75 -16.61
CA ASP A 43 26.02 -12.93 -16.99
C ASP A 43 24.50 -12.85 -16.72
N LEU A 44 23.94 -11.67 -16.39
CA LEU A 44 22.48 -11.46 -16.35
C LEU A 44 21.95 -10.39 -17.31
N VAL A 45 22.77 -9.91 -18.26
CA VAL A 45 22.26 -9.08 -19.36
C VAL A 45 21.67 -9.99 -20.43
N ARG A 46 20.51 -10.56 -20.13
CA ARG A 46 19.57 -11.04 -21.16
C ARG A 46 18.80 -9.83 -21.71
N PRO A 47 18.39 -9.88 -22.99
CA PRO A 47 17.91 -8.70 -23.71
C PRO A 47 16.70 -8.12 -22.97
N ALA A 48 16.65 -6.79 -22.89
CA ALA A 48 15.62 -5.95 -22.29
C ALA A 48 14.39 -6.75 -21.82
N TRP A 49 14.20 -6.85 -20.50
CA TRP A 49 13.06 -7.47 -19.84
C TRP A 49 11.74 -6.93 -20.45
N ARG A 50 11.24 -7.59 -21.50
CA ARG A 50 9.98 -7.30 -22.20
C ARG A 50 8.90 -8.23 -21.64
N GLY A 51 8.65 -8.12 -20.32
CA GLY A 51 7.91 -9.14 -19.58
C GLY A 51 6.85 -8.67 -18.58
N VAL A 52 6.85 -7.39 -18.17
CA VAL A 52 5.68 -6.78 -17.48
C VAL A 52 5.62 -5.30 -17.85
N ASP A 53 4.62 -4.91 -18.62
CA ASP A 53 4.28 -3.50 -18.80
C ASP A 53 3.79 -2.95 -17.45
N GLY A 54 4.69 -2.27 -16.72
CA GLY A 54 4.40 -1.27 -15.68
C GLY A 54 3.32 -1.57 -14.63
N TRP A 55 3.19 -2.82 -14.18
CA TRP A 55 1.92 -3.33 -13.67
C TRP A 55 1.16 -2.43 -12.70
N PHE A 56 -0.10 -2.18 -13.05
CA PHE A 56 -1.27 -1.89 -12.22
C PHE A 56 -2.24 -3.02 -12.48
N ASP A 57 -2.52 -3.81 -11.44
CA ASP A 57 -3.58 -4.80 -11.46
C ASP A 57 -4.91 -4.08 -11.27
N ASP A 58 -5.70 -4.05 -12.33
CA ASP A 58 -7.12 -3.74 -12.30
C ASP A 58 -7.96 -4.87 -11.67
N ASP A 59 -7.40 -6.06 -11.42
CA ASP A 59 -8.17 -7.22 -10.93
C ASP A 59 -8.19 -7.36 -9.40
N TYR A 60 -7.29 -6.69 -8.64
CA TYR A 60 -7.37 -6.75 -7.18
C TYR A 60 -8.37 -5.72 -6.64
N PRO A 61 -9.43 -6.14 -5.91
CA PRO A 61 -10.53 -5.25 -5.53
C PRO A 61 -10.04 -3.99 -4.82
N GLY A 62 -10.56 -2.82 -5.21
CA GLY A 62 -10.24 -1.55 -4.54
C GLY A 62 -8.90 -0.92 -4.95
N GLY A 63 -8.27 -1.39 -6.01
CA GLY A 63 -7.08 -0.79 -6.61
C GLY A 63 -7.31 0.56 -7.27
N SER A 64 -6.34 1.45 -7.14
CA SER A 64 -6.28 2.77 -7.79
C SER A 64 -4.83 3.22 -7.95
N ARG A 65 -4.57 4.24 -8.78
CA ARG A 65 -3.24 4.85 -8.96
C ARG A 65 -3.19 6.24 -8.34
N GLN A 66 -2.03 6.59 -7.79
CA GLN A 66 -1.67 7.95 -7.42
C GLN A 66 -0.29 8.25 -8.01
N GLU A 67 -0.27 8.99 -9.11
CA GLU A 67 0.97 9.46 -9.71
C GLU A 67 1.54 10.64 -8.94
N PHE A 68 2.87 10.69 -8.88
CA PHE A 68 3.61 11.76 -8.24
C PHE A 68 4.38 12.61 -9.26
N ALA A 69 4.64 13.86 -8.90
CA ALA A 69 5.38 14.79 -9.76
C ALA A 69 6.90 14.50 -9.82
N ASN A 70 7.43 13.54 -9.04
CA ASN A 70 8.85 13.17 -9.06
C ASN A 70 9.22 12.55 -10.43
N PRO A 71 10.07 13.21 -11.25
CA PRO A 71 10.43 12.69 -12.56
C PRO A 71 11.55 11.62 -12.50
N THR A 72 12.00 11.24 -11.31
CA THR A 72 13.18 10.37 -11.13
C THR A 72 12.75 8.90 -11.02
N THR A 73 13.00 8.13 -12.07
CA THR A 73 12.94 6.67 -12.03
C THR A 73 14.11 6.11 -11.25
N LEU A 74 13.86 5.25 -10.27
CA LEU A 74 14.90 4.62 -9.46
C LEU A 74 15.09 3.17 -9.92
N ALA A 75 16.13 2.90 -10.72
CA ALA A 75 16.35 1.57 -11.27
C ALA A 75 16.71 0.53 -10.19
N TRP A 76 16.21 -0.70 -10.36
CA TRP A 76 16.62 -1.85 -9.58
C TRP A 76 18.11 -2.17 -9.77
N LYS A 77 18.85 -2.30 -8.67
CA LYS A 77 20.20 -2.89 -8.66
C LYS A 77 20.18 -4.41 -8.57
N ARG A 78 19.07 -4.95 -8.07
CA ARG A 78 18.77 -6.38 -7.96
C ARG A 78 17.28 -6.57 -8.21
N GLU A 79 16.95 -7.69 -8.84
CA GLU A 79 15.56 -8.07 -9.10
C GLU A 79 14.70 -8.06 -7.82
N PRO A 80 13.43 -7.63 -7.92
CA PRO A 80 12.48 -7.70 -6.82
C PRO A 80 12.45 -9.08 -6.17
N SER A 81 12.57 -9.10 -4.85
CA SER A 81 12.77 -10.34 -4.10
C SER A 81 12.39 -10.24 -2.62
N LEU A 82 11.96 -9.05 -2.21
CA LEU A 82 11.48 -8.73 -0.87
C LEU A 82 10.15 -7.97 -1.00
N VAL A 83 9.21 -8.26 -0.10
CA VAL A 83 8.11 -7.33 0.22
C VAL A 83 8.38 -6.79 1.62
N VAL A 84 8.37 -5.46 1.74
CA VAL A 84 8.62 -4.72 2.98
C VAL A 84 7.32 -4.04 3.38
N LEU A 85 6.79 -4.44 4.52
CA LEU A 85 5.60 -3.83 5.11
C LEU A 85 6.00 -2.64 5.99
N HIS A 86 5.22 -1.57 5.86
CA HIS A 86 5.28 -0.37 6.66
C HIS A 86 3.92 -0.10 7.30
N THR A 87 3.87 0.84 8.24
CA THR A 87 2.60 1.46 8.65
C THR A 87 2.62 2.96 8.52
N THR A 88 1.49 3.53 8.08
CA THR A 88 1.38 4.98 7.84
C THR A 88 1.38 5.81 9.13
N GLU A 89 1.14 5.16 10.28
CA GLU A 89 0.87 5.78 11.58
C GLU A 89 -0.34 6.74 11.54
N GLY A 90 -1.21 6.56 10.54
CA GLY A 90 -2.36 7.39 10.23
C GLY A 90 -3.60 6.57 9.85
N GLY A 91 -4.79 7.12 10.07
CA GLY A 91 -6.07 6.44 9.79
C GLY A 91 -6.54 6.52 8.34
N GLY A 92 -5.69 6.95 7.42
CA GLY A 92 -6.04 7.06 6.00
C GLY A 92 -4.80 7.18 5.11
N TYR A 93 -5.04 7.36 3.81
CA TYR A 93 -3.97 7.55 2.83
C TYR A 93 -3.15 8.81 3.11
N PRO A 94 -1.81 8.70 3.18
CA PRO A 94 -0.95 9.88 3.23
C PRO A 94 -1.13 10.76 1.99
N SER A 95 -1.00 12.07 2.19
CA SER A 95 -1.11 13.04 1.10
C SER A 95 0.13 13.02 0.20
N ALA A 96 0.04 13.59 -1.01
CA ALA A 96 1.21 13.80 -1.86
C ALA A 96 2.32 14.61 -1.13
N GLY A 97 1.92 15.63 -0.35
CA GLY A 97 2.85 16.40 0.47
C GLY A 97 3.52 15.57 1.58
N THR A 98 2.78 14.67 2.23
CA THR A 98 3.34 13.73 3.22
C THR A 98 4.38 12.82 2.58
N TYR A 99 4.14 12.41 1.34
CA TYR A 99 5.08 11.64 0.53
C TYR A 99 6.13 12.47 -0.23
N GLN A 100 6.23 13.78 0.04
CA GLN A 100 7.18 14.68 -0.62
C GLN A 100 7.10 14.60 -2.16
N ASP A 101 5.87 14.55 -2.68
CA ASP A 101 5.57 14.34 -4.09
C ASP A 101 6.28 13.10 -4.66
N GLY A 102 6.20 11.99 -3.93
CA GLY A 102 6.73 10.68 -4.30
C GLY A 102 8.13 10.36 -3.75
N ARG A 103 8.90 11.37 -3.33
CA ARG A 103 10.28 11.20 -2.85
C ARG A 103 10.41 10.47 -1.51
N SER A 104 9.29 10.13 -0.88
CA SER A 104 9.24 9.23 0.27
C SER A 104 8.07 8.24 0.21
N ALA A 105 7.51 8.00 -0.99
CA ALA A 105 6.40 7.06 -1.15
C ALA A 105 6.88 5.61 -1.35
N PRO A 106 6.10 4.62 -0.88
CA PRO A 106 6.31 3.20 -1.16
C PRO A 106 5.83 2.86 -2.58
N HIS A 107 5.85 1.58 -2.98
CA HIS A 107 5.26 1.17 -4.26
C HIS A 107 3.73 1.26 -4.23
N ALA A 108 3.12 0.94 -3.09
CA ALA A 108 1.71 1.14 -2.86
C ALA A 108 1.39 1.44 -1.39
N THR A 109 0.27 2.11 -1.16
CA THR A 109 -0.38 2.20 0.15
C THR A 109 -1.66 1.38 0.12
N VAL A 110 -1.90 0.60 1.16
CA VAL A 110 -3.05 -0.27 1.30
C VAL A 110 -3.85 0.14 2.52
N ASP A 111 -5.15 0.36 2.34
CA ASP A 111 -6.11 0.45 3.43
C ASP A 111 -6.84 -0.89 3.55
N PRO A 112 -6.37 -1.80 4.44
CA PRO A 112 -6.96 -3.12 4.58
C PRO A 112 -8.35 -3.07 5.22
N TRP A 113 -8.65 -2.00 5.95
CA TRP A 113 -9.94 -1.79 6.61
C TRP A 113 -11.02 -1.44 5.59
N ALA A 114 -10.69 -0.50 4.70
CA ALA A 114 -11.55 -0.10 3.59
C ALA A 114 -11.44 -1.04 2.38
N ARG A 115 -10.51 -2.00 2.39
CA ARG A 115 -10.20 -2.90 1.27
C ARG A 115 -9.92 -2.13 -0.02
N THR A 116 -9.04 -1.15 0.08
CA THR A 116 -8.56 -0.38 -1.07
C THR A 116 -7.03 -0.34 -1.07
N PHE A 117 -6.43 -0.08 -2.23
CA PHE A 117 -5.01 0.28 -2.31
C PHE A 117 -4.78 1.34 -3.38
N ARG A 118 -3.70 2.10 -3.21
CA ARG A 118 -3.17 3.08 -4.15
C ARG A 118 -1.77 2.70 -4.53
N GLN A 119 -1.56 2.36 -5.80
CA GLN A 119 -0.24 2.21 -6.36
C GLN A 119 0.36 3.57 -6.70
N HIS A 120 1.63 3.73 -6.37
CA HIS A 120 2.41 4.96 -6.53
C HIS A 120 3.54 4.82 -7.54
N TYR A 121 4.22 3.67 -7.53
CA TYR A 121 5.34 3.38 -8.41
C TYR A 121 5.12 2.06 -9.13
N SER A 122 5.66 1.97 -10.34
CA SER A 122 5.72 0.72 -11.10
C SER A 122 6.54 -0.32 -10.36
N LEU A 123 6.18 -1.60 -10.45
CA LEU A 123 7.00 -2.68 -9.88
C LEU A 123 8.33 -2.90 -10.63
N ASN A 124 8.52 -2.24 -11.78
CA ASN A 124 9.76 -2.27 -12.57
C ASN A 124 10.82 -1.26 -12.11
N GLU A 125 10.50 -0.45 -11.11
CA GLU A 125 11.43 0.48 -10.48
C GLU A 125 11.30 0.37 -8.96
N ALA A 126 12.33 0.84 -8.26
CA ALA A 126 12.32 0.96 -6.82
C ALA A 126 11.53 2.19 -6.36
N ALA A 127 10.93 2.08 -5.18
CA ALA A 127 10.28 3.21 -4.48
C ALA A 127 11.20 3.82 -3.40
N TRP A 128 10.68 4.80 -2.66
CA TRP A 128 11.49 5.75 -1.90
C TRP A 128 11.21 5.75 -0.38
N SER A 129 10.42 4.82 0.16
CA SER A 129 10.05 4.83 1.59
C SER A 129 11.14 4.32 2.54
N LEU A 130 12.26 3.76 2.04
CA LEU A 130 13.41 3.41 2.88
C LEU A 130 14.51 4.48 2.84
N LYS A 131 15.13 4.74 3.99
CA LYS A 131 16.42 5.45 4.04
C LYS A 131 17.49 4.55 3.44
N ALA A 132 18.40 5.11 2.65
CA ALA A 132 19.57 4.42 2.09
C ALA A 132 20.86 4.96 2.73
N PRO A 133 21.32 4.38 3.85
CA PRO A 133 22.58 4.77 4.48
C PRO A 133 23.78 4.61 3.53
N PRO A 134 24.89 5.34 3.77
CA PRO A 134 26.11 5.17 2.99
C PRO A 134 26.53 3.69 2.92
N GLY A 135 26.75 3.18 1.71
CA GLY A 135 27.17 1.80 1.46
C GLY A 135 26.05 0.74 1.52
N VAL A 136 24.79 1.13 1.79
CA VAL A 136 23.67 0.18 1.91
C VAL A 136 22.56 0.56 0.92
N SER A 137 22.30 -0.33 -0.04
CA SER A 137 21.18 -0.19 -0.97
C SER A 137 19.93 -0.84 -0.35
N THR A 138 19.09 -0.03 0.30
CA THR A 138 17.82 -0.48 0.88
C THR A 138 16.71 -0.48 -0.16
N ASN A 139 16.43 0.66 -0.80
CA ASN A 139 15.38 0.79 -1.82
C ASN A 139 15.64 -0.09 -3.05
N THR A 140 16.82 0.00 -3.65
CA THR A 140 17.10 -0.56 -4.99
C THR A 140 17.53 -2.02 -5.00
N MET A 141 17.58 -2.68 -3.84
CA MET A 141 18.07 -4.05 -3.70
C MET A 141 16.92 -5.07 -3.65
N GLY A 142 15.92 -4.87 -4.50
CA GLY A 142 14.78 -5.77 -4.68
C GLY A 142 13.65 -5.62 -3.64
N ALA A 143 13.59 -4.49 -2.94
CA ALA A 143 12.59 -4.20 -1.91
C ALA A 143 11.34 -3.52 -2.46
N VAL A 144 10.30 -4.32 -2.72
CA VAL A 144 8.95 -3.81 -2.94
C VAL A 144 8.38 -3.36 -1.60
N GLN A 145 7.84 -2.16 -1.54
CA GLN A 145 7.49 -1.44 -0.32
C GLN A 145 5.98 -1.22 -0.30
N LEU A 146 5.31 -1.56 0.81
CA LEU A 146 3.87 -1.40 1.01
C LEU A 146 3.60 -0.67 2.33
N GLU A 147 2.93 0.47 2.25
CA GLU A 147 2.40 1.18 3.43
C GLU A 147 1.03 0.66 3.83
N VAL A 148 0.88 0.18 5.06
CA VAL A 148 -0.42 -0.28 5.58
C VAL A 148 -1.05 0.85 6.40
N VAL A 149 -2.25 1.28 6.02
CA VAL A 149 -3.01 2.28 6.78
C VAL A 149 -3.31 1.77 8.18
N GLY A 150 -2.88 2.51 9.18
CA GLY A 150 -3.02 2.15 10.59
C GLY A 150 -1.78 2.50 11.39
N THR A 151 -1.71 1.96 12.60
CA THR A 151 -0.60 2.22 13.54
C THR A 151 0.03 0.92 14.02
N SER A 152 1.35 0.94 14.20
CA SER A 152 2.09 -0.08 14.92
C SER A 152 2.30 0.27 16.40
N ASP A 153 2.03 1.52 16.81
CA ASP A 153 2.19 1.99 18.18
C ASP A 153 0.92 1.75 19.01
N PRO A 154 0.93 0.81 19.99
CA PRO A 154 -0.24 0.55 20.83
C PRO A 154 -0.62 1.74 21.73
N ARG A 155 0.24 2.75 21.83
CA ARG A 155 -0.02 3.99 22.58
C ARG A 155 -0.86 4.98 21.77
N ASN A 156 -1.02 4.78 20.47
CA ASN A 156 -1.84 5.63 19.62
C ASN A 156 -3.33 5.29 19.75
N GLY A 157 -3.94 5.75 20.85
CA GLY A 157 -5.35 5.46 21.16
C GLY A 157 -6.36 5.95 20.11
N ALA A 158 -6.02 6.95 19.30
CA ALA A 158 -6.89 7.43 18.21
C ALA A 158 -7.01 6.41 17.06
N LEU A 159 -6.04 5.50 16.93
CA LEU A 159 -5.99 4.48 15.89
C LEU A 159 -6.08 3.06 16.46
N ALA A 160 -6.61 2.89 17.68
CA ALA A 160 -6.77 1.57 18.29
C ALA A 160 -7.57 0.59 17.42
N SER A 161 -8.57 1.08 16.68
CA SER A 161 -9.35 0.27 15.72
C SER A 161 -8.62 -0.04 14.40
N ALA A 162 -7.48 0.59 14.17
CA ALA A 162 -6.60 0.42 13.01
C ALA A 162 -5.19 -0.04 13.44
N PHE A 163 -5.11 -0.85 14.51
CA PHE A 163 -3.86 -1.39 15.01
C PHE A 163 -3.40 -2.56 14.13
N VAL A 164 -2.28 -2.38 13.44
CA VAL A 164 -1.78 -3.28 12.39
C VAL A 164 -1.24 -4.61 12.94
N PRO A 165 -0.45 -4.66 14.04
CA PRO A 165 0.12 -5.91 14.56
C PRO A 165 -0.87 -7.05 14.80
N SER A 166 -2.10 -6.71 15.23
CA SER A 166 -3.15 -7.68 15.55
C SER A 166 -4.47 -7.39 14.83
N MET A 167 -4.36 -6.97 13.56
CA MET A 167 -5.54 -6.73 12.74
C MET A 167 -6.42 -8.00 12.60
N PRO A 168 -7.76 -7.89 12.65
CA PRO A 168 -8.67 -8.99 12.36
C PRO A 168 -8.46 -9.62 10.98
N ASP A 169 -8.92 -10.87 10.84
CA ASP A 169 -8.74 -11.68 9.63
C ASP A 169 -9.31 -11.08 8.34
N GLY A 170 -10.38 -10.29 8.41
CA GLY A 170 -10.98 -9.69 7.22
C GLY A 170 -10.02 -8.70 6.54
N PRO A 171 -9.55 -7.67 7.25
CA PRO A 171 -8.49 -6.77 6.82
C PRO A 171 -7.16 -7.50 6.54
N MET A 172 -6.74 -8.43 7.40
CA MET A 172 -5.52 -9.24 7.18
C MET A 172 -5.60 -10.05 5.89
N GLY A 173 -6.75 -10.63 5.57
CA GLY A 173 -6.96 -11.42 4.36
C GLY A 173 -6.88 -10.56 3.10
N TYR A 174 -7.41 -9.33 3.15
CA TYR A 174 -7.25 -8.38 2.05
C TYR A 174 -5.78 -7.96 1.86
N LEU A 175 -5.04 -7.72 2.94
CA LEU A 175 -3.61 -7.47 2.86
C LEU A 175 -2.85 -8.70 2.32
N ALA A 176 -3.17 -9.89 2.82
CA ALA A 176 -2.53 -11.15 2.44
C ALA A 176 -2.72 -11.47 0.95
N GLY A 177 -3.92 -11.23 0.40
CA GLY A 177 -4.19 -11.41 -1.02
C GLY A 177 -3.39 -10.42 -1.90
N LEU A 178 -3.28 -9.15 -1.49
CA LEU A 178 -2.49 -8.15 -2.22
C LEU A 178 -1.00 -8.50 -2.18
N VAL A 179 -0.48 -8.87 -1.00
CA VAL A 179 0.91 -9.30 -0.84
C VAL A 179 1.20 -10.54 -1.68
N LYS A 180 0.28 -11.53 -1.68
CA LYS A 180 0.40 -12.74 -2.50
C LYS A 180 0.42 -12.42 -4.00
N LEU A 181 -0.48 -11.56 -4.46
CA LEU A 181 -0.56 -11.16 -5.86
C LEU A 181 0.76 -10.54 -6.34
N ILE A 182 1.27 -9.58 -5.57
CA ILE A 182 2.55 -8.93 -5.84
C ILE A 182 3.69 -9.95 -5.80
N ALA A 183 3.70 -10.82 -4.79
CA ALA A 183 4.74 -11.83 -4.61
C ALA A 183 4.78 -12.84 -5.77
N ASP A 184 3.62 -13.37 -6.19
CA ASP A 184 3.50 -14.29 -7.32
C ASP A 184 3.97 -13.64 -8.63
N ARG A 185 3.63 -12.36 -8.84
CA ARG A 185 4.00 -11.61 -10.06
C ARG A 185 5.51 -11.41 -10.18
N LEU A 186 6.18 -11.29 -9.04
CA LEU A 186 7.60 -10.97 -8.94
C LEU A 186 8.47 -12.18 -8.59
N GLY A 187 7.87 -13.35 -8.36
CA GLY A 187 8.59 -14.55 -7.91
C GLY A 187 9.16 -14.42 -6.50
N VAL A 188 8.57 -13.58 -5.64
CA VAL A 188 8.96 -13.44 -4.24
C VAL A 188 8.35 -14.59 -3.44
N PRO A 189 9.14 -15.36 -2.67
CA PRO A 189 8.59 -16.41 -1.81
C PRO A 189 7.68 -15.85 -0.72
N MET A 190 6.49 -16.45 -0.54
CA MET A 190 5.61 -16.16 0.60
C MET A 190 6.14 -16.83 1.88
N THR A 191 7.25 -16.29 2.40
CA THR A 191 7.93 -16.78 3.61
C THR A 191 8.49 -15.65 4.44
N SER A 192 8.60 -15.84 5.75
CA SER A 192 9.37 -14.96 6.64
C SER A 192 10.08 -15.79 7.70
N SER A 193 11.36 -15.52 7.96
CA SER A 193 12.19 -16.23 8.93
C SER A 193 12.76 -15.33 10.02
N VAL A 194 12.26 -14.09 10.11
CA VAL A 194 12.71 -13.08 11.07
C VAL A 194 11.77 -13.00 12.27
N THR A 195 12.27 -12.44 13.36
CA THR A 195 11.47 -12.14 14.55
C THR A 195 10.86 -10.74 14.41
N TRP A 196 9.53 -10.66 14.51
CA TRP A 196 8.79 -9.40 14.48
C TRP A 196 8.66 -8.83 15.90
N VAL A 197 9.16 -7.63 16.13
CA VAL A 197 9.32 -7.07 17.49
C VAL A 197 8.19 -6.08 17.80
N PRO A 198 7.58 -6.13 18.99
CA PRO A 198 6.52 -5.17 19.32
C PRO A 198 7.08 -3.75 19.46
N TYR A 199 6.34 -2.78 18.94
CA TYR A 199 6.61 -1.37 19.20
C TYR A 199 6.29 -1.04 20.68
N PRO A 200 7.11 -0.21 21.38
CA PRO A 200 8.25 0.57 20.88
C PRO A 200 9.61 -0.14 20.90
N ALA A 201 9.70 -1.42 21.30
CA ALA A 201 10.99 -2.12 21.35
C ALA A 201 11.63 -2.31 19.96
N SER A 202 10.80 -2.34 18.91
CA SER A 202 11.23 -2.37 17.51
C SER A 202 11.78 -1.03 16.99
N TYR A 203 11.54 0.09 17.68
CA TYR A 203 12.13 1.38 17.30
C TYR A 203 13.66 1.33 17.42
N GLY A 204 14.37 1.85 16.41
CA GLY A 204 15.81 1.70 16.32
C GLY A 204 16.18 0.22 16.20
N ASN A 205 17.04 -0.30 17.08
CA ASN A 205 17.41 -1.72 17.11
C ASN A 205 17.31 -2.30 18.53
N GLY A 206 16.38 -1.78 19.34
CA GLY A 206 16.24 -2.17 20.76
C GLY A 206 15.92 -3.66 20.95
N GLY A 207 15.19 -4.25 20.00
CA GLY A 207 14.89 -5.68 19.94
C GLY A 207 15.89 -6.54 19.18
N GLY A 208 16.95 -5.96 18.61
CA GLY A 208 17.96 -6.68 17.82
C GLY A 208 17.45 -7.22 16.47
N GLN A 209 16.34 -6.69 15.96
CA GLN A 209 15.64 -7.20 14.79
C GLN A 209 16.19 -6.71 13.44
N ARG A 210 17.06 -5.69 13.43
CA ARG A 210 17.65 -5.20 12.18
C ARG A 210 18.58 -6.23 11.57
N LEU A 211 18.37 -6.51 10.29
CA LEU A 211 19.23 -7.40 9.55
C LEU A 211 20.61 -6.77 9.32
N ALA A 212 21.64 -7.61 9.33
CA ALA A 212 22.93 -7.23 8.74
C ALA A 212 22.75 -7.02 7.22
N THR A 213 23.54 -6.11 6.63
CA THR A 213 23.48 -5.81 5.19
C THR A 213 23.63 -7.06 4.31
N SER A 214 24.52 -7.98 4.67
CA SER A 214 24.70 -9.25 3.96
C SER A 214 23.44 -10.13 3.98
N THR A 215 22.73 -10.14 5.11
CA THR A 215 21.46 -10.87 5.24
C THR A 215 20.37 -10.19 4.41
N TRP A 216 20.27 -8.87 4.46
CA TRP A 216 19.33 -8.09 3.62
C TRP A 216 19.50 -8.37 2.12
N TYR A 217 20.74 -8.42 1.63
CA TYR A 217 21.04 -8.73 0.22
C TYR A 217 20.76 -10.19 -0.16
N GLY A 218 20.87 -11.11 0.80
CA GLY A 218 20.57 -12.54 0.60
C GLY A 218 19.09 -12.90 0.82
N TYR A 219 18.34 -12.11 1.56
CA TYR A 219 16.99 -12.48 1.99
C TYR A 219 16.02 -12.56 0.82
N ARG A 220 15.04 -13.46 0.92
CA ARG A 220 13.91 -13.63 -0.01
C ARG A 220 12.63 -13.79 0.80
N GLY A 221 11.63 -12.97 0.52
CA GLY A 221 10.31 -13.06 1.15
C GLY A 221 9.83 -11.80 1.85
N ILE A 222 9.08 -11.96 2.94
CA ILE A 222 8.36 -10.86 3.60
C ILE A 222 9.13 -10.35 4.82
N LEU A 223 9.29 -9.04 4.88
CA LEU A 223 9.95 -8.29 5.95
C LEU A 223 9.10 -7.07 6.35
N GLY A 224 9.42 -6.47 7.49
CA GLY A 224 8.91 -5.17 7.94
C GLY A 224 9.99 -4.09 7.89
N HIS A 225 9.60 -2.82 7.95
CA HIS A 225 10.55 -1.68 8.01
C HIS A 225 11.53 -1.82 9.19
N GLU A 226 11.09 -2.40 10.30
CA GLU A 226 11.92 -2.70 11.48
C GLU A 226 13.16 -3.56 11.18
N HIS A 227 13.12 -4.37 10.11
CA HIS A 227 14.20 -5.28 9.75
C HIS A 227 15.26 -4.64 8.84
N VAL A 228 14.98 -3.46 8.28
CA VAL A 228 15.81 -2.84 7.24
C VAL A 228 17.12 -2.31 7.84
N PRO A 229 18.29 -2.64 7.26
CA PRO A 229 19.58 -2.18 7.80
C PRO A 229 19.69 -0.64 7.79
N GLY A 230 20.23 -0.11 8.90
CA GLY A 230 20.56 1.31 9.07
C GLY A 230 19.39 2.30 8.97
N ASN A 231 18.14 1.81 8.98
CA ASN A 231 16.96 2.64 9.24
C ASN A 231 16.75 2.73 10.77
N ASP A 232 15.75 3.48 11.24
CA ASP A 232 15.43 3.68 12.66
C ASP A 232 13.93 3.43 12.98
N HIS A 233 13.14 3.15 11.96
CA HIS A 233 11.72 2.85 12.06
C HIS A 233 11.44 1.47 12.67
N GLY A 234 10.35 1.33 13.42
CA GLY A 234 9.96 0.11 14.14
C GLY A 234 8.64 -0.51 13.68
N ASP A 235 8.02 0.05 12.65
CA ASP A 235 6.83 -0.50 12.02
C ASP A 235 7.17 -1.73 11.15
N PRO A 236 6.21 -2.64 10.93
CA PRO A 236 4.84 -2.64 11.43
C PRO A 236 4.70 -3.18 12.86
N GLY A 237 5.79 -3.27 13.63
CA GLY A 237 5.81 -3.84 14.97
C GLY A 237 5.67 -5.36 14.95
N ALA A 238 5.06 -5.94 15.99
CA ALA A 238 4.82 -7.38 16.13
C ALA A 238 3.71 -7.89 15.18
N PHE A 239 3.87 -7.64 13.89
CA PHE A 239 2.93 -8.05 12.85
C PHE A 239 2.82 -9.57 12.76
N ASP A 240 1.59 -10.08 12.76
CA ASP A 240 1.31 -11.50 12.65
C ASP A 240 1.53 -12.01 11.21
N VAL A 241 2.80 -12.11 10.82
CA VAL A 241 3.19 -12.63 9.51
C VAL A 241 2.76 -14.08 9.33
N GLY A 242 2.70 -14.86 10.42
CA GLY A 242 2.22 -16.25 10.38
C GLY A 242 0.77 -16.30 9.92
N ARG A 243 -0.08 -15.41 10.43
CA ARG A 243 -1.47 -15.30 10.00
C ARG A 243 -1.60 -14.80 8.57
N LEU A 244 -0.81 -13.80 8.16
CA LEU A 244 -0.78 -13.34 6.76
C LEU A 244 -0.43 -14.49 5.80
N LEU A 245 0.62 -15.27 6.10
CA LEU A 245 1.03 -16.42 5.29
C LEU A 245 -0.04 -17.52 5.24
N ALA A 246 -0.69 -17.80 6.38
CA ALA A 246 -1.79 -18.78 6.44
C ALA A 246 -2.99 -18.35 5.59
N LEU A 247 -3.36 -17.06 5.64
CA LEU A 247 -4.47 -16.49 4.85
C LEU A 247 -4.15 -16.45 3.35
N ALA A 248 -2.88 -16.28 2.99
CA ALA A 248 -2.42 -16.35 1.60
C ALA A 248 -2.36 -17.79 1.04
N GLY A 249 -2.13 -18.79 1.91
CA GLY A 249 -1.96 -20.21 1.53
C GLY A 249 -3.24 -21.05 1.51
N GLY A 250 -4.33 -20.57 2.10
CA GLY A 250 -5.66 -21.17 1.97
C GLY A 250 -6.38 -20.67 0.72
N ALA A 251 -7.35 -21.44 0.19
CA ALA A 251 -8.41 -20.85 -0.62
C ALA A 251 -8.90 -19.60 0.13
N LEU A 252 -8.95 -18.44 -0.56
CA LEU A 252 -9.41 -17.18 0.01
C LEU A 252 -10.50 -17.47 1.06
N PRO A 253 -10.38 -16.98 2.30
CA PRO A 253 -11.58 -16.89 3.11
C PRO A 253 -12.56 -16.04 2.30
N THR A 254 -13.58 -16.67 1.73
CA THR A 254 -14.82 -15.97 1.39
C THR A 254 -15.15 -15.14 2.63
N PRO A 255 -15.25 -13.80 2.56
CA PRO A 255 -15.45 -13.03 3.77
C PRO A 255 -16.83 -13.32 4.37
N GLY A 256 -16.87 -14.23 5.35
CA GLY A 256 -17.87 -14.25 6.41
C GLY A 256 -17.41 -13.36 7.57
N PRO A 257 -18.34 -12.83 8.39
CA PRO A 257 -18.31 -11.42 8.78
C PRO A 257 -17.98 -11.17 10.26
N ALA A 258 -17.59 -9.93 10.56
CA ALA A 258 -17.93 -9.23 11.80
C ALA A 258 -17.88 -7.74 11.44
N GLY A 259 -18.91 -6.89 11.54
CA GLY A 259 -20.20 -6.89 12.24
C GLY A 259 -20.43 -5.38 12.54
N GLY A 260 -21.53 -4.72 12.18
CA GLY A 260 -22.80 -5.17 11.67
C GLY A 260 -23.14 -4.58 10.30
N ALA A 261 -23.51 -5.46 9.40
CA ALA A 261 -24.30 -5.16 8.23
C ALA A 261 -25.25 -6.34 8.05
N VAL A 262 -26.51 -6.04 7.76
CA VAL A 262 -27.53 -7.08 7.52
C VAL A 262 -27.04 -7.90 6.31
N PRO A 263 -26.94 -9.25 6.40
CA PRO A 263 -26.43 -10.06 5.30
C PRO A 263 -27.40 -10.00 4.11
N SER A 264 -26.91 -9.61 2.92
CA SER A 264 -27.61 -9.86 1.65
C SER A 264 -27.22 -11.24 1.13
N ALA A 265 -28.20 -11.99 0.62
CA ALA A 265 -28.08 -13.39 0.22
C ALA A 265 -27.12 -13.61 -0.98
N ALA A 266 -26.71 -14.86 -1.16
CA ALA A 266 -25.75 -15.32 -2.17
C ALA A 266 -25.86 -14.61 -3.54
N GLY A 267 -24.81 -13.85 -3.90
CA GLY A 267 -24.69 -13.17 -5.19
C GLY A 267 -25.07 -11.67 -5.21
N GLY A 268 -25.38 -11.08 -4.05
CA GLY A 268 -25.59 -9.64 -3.89
C GLY A 268 -24.32 -8.83 -3.62
N ILE A 269 -24.33 -7.56 -4.02
CA ILE A 269 -23.37 -6.51 -3.67
C ILE A 269 -23.77 -5.80 -2.36
N VAL A 270 -22.82 -5.14 -1.72
CA VAL A 270 -23.08 -4.37 -0.49
C VAL A 270 -23.90 -3.12 -0.82
N GLU A 271 -24.92 -2.84 0.00
CA GLU A 271 -25.79 -1.65 -0.12
C GLU A 271 -25.23 -0.49 0.71
N ASP A 272 -24.01 -0.06 0.40
CA ASP A 272 -23.28 0.97 1.15
C ASP A 272 -23.56 2.39 0.65
N GLY A 273 -24.07 2.55 -0.57
CA GLY A 273 -24.22 3.84 -1.23
C GLY A 273 -22.98 4.31 -1.99
N VAL A 274 -22.02 3.41 -2.25
CA VAL A 274 -20.79 3.69 -2.98
C VAL A 274 -20.83 3.04 -4.37
N TRP A 275 -20.72 3.86 -5.42
CA TRP A 275 -20.73 3.34 -6.78
C TRP A 275 -19.31 3.08 -7.24
N GLY A 276 -18.81 1.89 -6.91
CA GLY A 276 -17.54 1.34 -7.41
C GLY A 276 -17.75 0.24 -8.45
N SER A 277 -16.65 -0.42 -8.85
CA SER A 277 -16.65 -1.48 -9.86
C SER A 277 -17.61 -2.62 -9.53
N ALA A 278 -17.78 -3.01 -8.26
CA ALA A 278 -18.72 -4.07 -7.87
C ALA A 278 -20.18 -3.70 -8.19
N THR A 279 -20.57 -2.45 -7.89
CA THR A 279 -21.88 -1.91 -8.25
C THR A 279 -22.05 -1.88 -9.77
N THR A 280 -21.01 -1.49 -10.50
CA THR A 280 -20.97 -1.48 -11.97
C THR A 280 -21.09 -2.88 -12.58
N THR A 281 -20.30 -3.86 -12.14
CA THR A 281 -20.35 -5.25 -12.59
C THR A 281 -21.73 -5.85 -12.38
N LYS A 282 -22.33 -5.65 -11.19
CA LYS A 282 -23.68 -6.15 -10.93
C LYS A 282 -24.71 -5.48 -11.83
N ALA A 283 -24.60 -4.16 -12.04
CA ALA A 283 -25.46 -3.45 -12.96
C ALA A 283 -25.33 -3.94 -14.41
N GLN A 284 -24.11 -4.23 -14.87
CA GLN A 284 -23.86 -4.79 -16.20
C GLN A 284 -24.46 -6.19 -16.36
N GLN A 285 -24.36 -7.03 -15.33
CA GLN A 285 -24.99 -8.36 -15.32
C GLN A 285 -26.52 -8.25 -15.41
N VAL A 286 -27.14 -7.41 -14.57
CA VAL A 286 -28.61 -7.20 -14.54
C VAL A 286 -29.12 -6.59 -15.84
N LEU A 287 -28.37 -5.65 -16.39
CA LEU A 287 -28.74 -4.94 -17.62
C LEU A 287 -28.28 -5.66 -18.90
N SER A 288 -27.59 -6.80 -18.77
CA SER A 288 -27.05 -7.58 -19.89
C SER A 288 -26.17 -6.76 -20.84
N THR A 289 -25.34 -5.89 -20.28
CA THR A 289 -24.31 -5.14 -21.02
C THR A 289 -22.94 -5.84 -20.90
N TYR A 290 -21.91 -5.29 -21.55
CA TYR A 290 -20.55 -5.81 -21.43
C TYR A 290 -20.07 -5.71 -19.98
N VAL A 291 -19.65 -6.84 -19.39
CA VAL A 291 -19.34 -6.96 -17.96
C VAL A 291 -17.83 -6.84 -17.75
N ASP A 292 -17.36 -5.63 -17.50
CA ASP A 292 -15.95 -5.27 -17.24
C ASP A 292 -15.77 -4.54 -15.89
N GLY A 293 -16.86 -4.21 -15.19
CA GLY A 293 -16.80 -3.42 -13.96
C GLY A 293 -16.48 -1.94 -14.19
N GLU A 294 -16.49 -1.48 -15.45
CA GLU A 294 -16.13 -0.12 -15.83
C GLU A 294 -17.29 0.70 -16.42
N VAL A 295 -17.26 1.99 -16.08
CA VAL A 295 -18.04 3.04 -16.69
C VAL A 295 -17.05 3.90 -17.49
N TRP A 296 -16.78 3.47 -18.71
CA TRP A 296 -15.79 4.05 -19.60
C TRP A 296 -16.28 5.29 -20.36
N HIS A 297 -15.34 6.12 -20.84
CA HIS A 297 -15.62 7.29 -21.67
C HIS A 297 -16.52 8.33 -20.98
N GLN A 298 -16.21 8.64 -19.72
CA GLN A 298 -16.94 9.63 -18.93
C GLN A 298 -16.26 11.00 -18.97
N TYR A 299 -17.08 12.06 -18.92
CA TYR A 299 -16.57 13.43 -18.92
C TYR A 299 -16.09 13.82 -17.52
N LYS A 300 -14.79 14.08 -17.36
CA LYS A 300 -14.13 14.31 -16.06
C LYS A 300 -14.83 15.33 -15.14
N PRO A 301 -15.34 16.48 -15.63
CA PRO A 301 -16.08 17.42 -14.78
C PRO A 301 -17.39 16.90 -14.19
N ASN A 302 -17.91 15.77 -14.67
CA ASN A 302 -19.10 15.12 -14.10
C ASN A 302 -18.75 14.13 -12.98
N ALA A 303 -17.47 13.97 -12.62
CA ALA A 303 -17.04 13.13 -11.50
C ALA A 303 -17.66 13.63 -10.19
N GLN A 304 -18.08 12.69 -9.35
CA GLN A 304 -18.77 12.96 -8.08
C GLN A 304 -18.21 12.03 -6.99
N PRO A 305 -18.23 12.43 -5.70
CA PRO A 305 -17.49 11.72 -4.65
C PRO A 305 -17.98 10.29 -4.41
N GLY A 306 -19.24 9.98 -4.68
CA GLY A 306 -19.79 8.62 -4.58
C GLY A 306 -19.49 7.74 -5.80
N LEU A 307 -18.82 8.25 -6.83
CA LEU A 307 -18.38 7.53 -8.02
C LEU A 307 -16.89 7.19 -7.83
N THR A 308 -16.63 5.93 -7.47
CA THR A 308 -15.32 5.53 -6.96
C THR A 308 -14.57 4.67 -7.99
N SER A 309 -14.30 3.40 -7.70
CA SER A 309 -13.60 2.51 -8.64
C SER A 309 -14.44 2.21 -9.90
N GLY A 310 -13.76 1.91 -11.00
CA GLY A 310 -14.39 1.55 -12.28
C GLY A 310 -14.89 2.73 -13.10
N TRP A 311 -14.83 3.97 -12.60
CA TRP A 311 -15.18 5.15 -13.40
C TRP A 311 -13.97 5.65 -14.21
N VAL A 312 -14.04 5.59 -15.54
CA VAL A 312 -12.95 6.02 -16.43
C VAL A 312 -13.33 7.34 -17.10
N TYR A 313 -12.56 8.39 -16.78
CA TYR A 313 -12.82 9.76 -17.20
C TYR A 313 -11.92 10.19 -18.37
N ASP A 314 -12.00 9.47 -19.48
CA ASP A 314 -11.19 9.62 -20.70
C ASP A 314 -12.02 10.11 -21.90
N TRP A 315 -13.20 10.68 -21.69
CA TRP A 315 -14.07 11.13 -22.78
C TRP A 315 -13.41 12.20 -23.66
N GLU A 316 -13.44 11.97 -24.97
CA GLU A 316 -13.07 12.93 -26.01
C GLU A 316 -14.24 13.20 -26.97
N PRO A 317 -14.30 14.39 -27.62
CA PRO A 317 -15.34 14.71 -28.60
C PRO A 317 -15.47 13.64 -29.70
N GLY A 318 -16.67 13.09 -29.87
CA GLY A 318 -16.94 12.03 -30.85
C GLY A 318 -16.84 10.60 -30.30
N THR A 319 -16.42 10.43 -29.03
CA THR A 319 -16.39 9.13 -28.35
C THR A 319 -17.78 8.76 -27.82
N ALA A 320 -18.22 7.54 -28.06
CA ALA A 320 -19.46 7.02 -27.48
C ALA A 320 -19.24 6.68 -25.99
N GLY A 321 -20.15 7.07 -25.11
CA GLY A 321 -20.05 6.78 -23.68
C GLY A 321 -20.34 5.31 -23.33
N SER A 322 -20.24 4.98 -22.05
CA SER A 322 -20.43 3.63 -21.53
C SER A 322 -21.78 3.01 -21.96
N PRO A 323 -21.79 1.78 -22.52
CA PRO A 323 -23.01 1.03 -22.83
C PRO A 323 -23.89 0.78 -21.62
N LEU A 324 -23.31 0.66 -20.41
CA LEU A 324 -24.07 0.57 -19.16
C LEU A 324 -24.93 1.84 -18.96
N ILE A 325 -24.31 3.01 -19.11
CA ILE A 325 -24.97 4.30 -18.93
C ILE A 325 -26.01 4.53 -20.02
N VAL A 326 -25.72 4.15 -21.28
CA VAL A 326 -26.71 4.15 -22.37
C VAL A 326 -27.96 3.37 -22.00
N GLU A 327 -27.80 2.15 -21.47
CA GLU A 327 -28.93 1.30 -21.11
C GLU A 327 -29.71 1.86 -19.91
N MET A 328 -29.02 2.34 -18.88
CA MET A 328 -29.66 3.02 -17.74
C MET A 328 -30.42 4.28 -18.18
N MET A 329 -29.87 5.07 -19.11
CA MET A 329 -30.55 6.23 -19.71
C MET A 329 -31.80 5.83 -20.50
N ARG A 330 -31.75 4.74 -21.27
CA ARG A 330 -32.93 4.23 -22.00
C ARG A 330 -34.04 3.80 -21.04
N ARG A 331 -33.72 3.05 -19.98
CA ARG A 331 -34.71 2.59 -18.99
C ARG A 331 -35.30 3.73 -18.16
N THR A 332 -34.49 4.73 -17.81
CA THR A 332 -34.97 5.94 -17.13
C THR A 332 -35.80 6.83 -18.07
N ALA A 333 -35.46 6.91 -19.36
CA ALA A 333 -36.25 7.66 -20.34
C ALA A 333 -37.62 7.00 -20.61
N ALA A 334 -37.64 5.68 -20.78
CA ALA A 334 -38.88 4.92 -20.99
C ALA A 334 -39.85 5.05 -19.80
N ALA A 335 -39.33 5.24 -18.59
CA ALA A 335 -40.10 5.50 -17.38
C ALA A 335 -40.46 6.99 -17.16
N GLY A 336 -40.12 7.88 -18.09
CA GLY A 336 -40.38 9.33 -17.98
C GLY A 336 -39.51 10.06 -16.94
N GLN A 337 -38.41 9.46 -16.51
CA GLN A 337 -37.54 10.00 -15.44
C GLN A 337 -36.30 10.73 -15.97
N TYR A 338 -35.93 10.49 -17.23
CA TYR A 338 -34.78 11.08 -17.92
C TYR A 338 -35.21 11.80 -19.20
N ASP A 339 -34.74 13.04 -19.37
CA ASP A 339 -35.07 13.93 -20.50
C ASP A 339 -33.82 14.41 -21.27
N GLY A 340 -32.68 13.75 -21.04
CA GLY A 340 -31.41 14.08 -21.69
C GLY A 340 -31.13 13.24 -22.94
N ALA A 341 -29.99 13.50 -23.57
CA ALA A 341 -29.51 12.70 -24.70
C ALA A 341 -28.99 11.35 -24.21
N VAL A 342 -29.32 10.27 -24.92
CA VAL A 342 -28.80 8.92 -24.61
C VAL A 342 -27.40 8.78 -25.23
N ASP A 343 -26.41 9.44 -24.62
CA ASP A 343 -25.02 9.53 -25.12
C ASP A 343 -24.03 8.62 -24.37
N GLY A 344 -24.47 7.99 -23.28
CA GLY A 344 -23.63 7.13 -22.45
C GLY A 344 -22.71 7.88 -21.48
N VAL A 345 -22.86 9.20 -21.35
CA VAL A 345 -22.07 10.03 -20.45
C VAL A 345 -22.91 10.38 -19.23
N ALA A 346 -22.52 9.87 -18.07
CA ALA A 346 -23.16 10.18 -16.81
C ALA A 346 -22.89 11.64 -16.44
N GLY A 347 -23.94 12.45 -16.48
CA GLY A 347 -23.91 13.85 -16.09
C GLY A 347 -25.09 14.20 -15.19
N ARG A 348 -25.18 15.46 -14.78
CA ARG A 348 -26.17 15.92 -13.79
C ARG A 348 -27.61 15.44 -14.06
N LYS A 349 -28.07 15.49 -15.32
CA LYS A 349 -29.40 14.99 -15.69
C LYS A 349 -29.59 13.49 -15.45
N PHE A 350 -28.55 12.71 -15.70
CA PHE A 350 -28.56 11.27 -15.44
C PHE A 350 -28.61 10.98 -13.94
N TYR A 351 -27.80 11.66 -13.13
CA TYR A 351 -27.83 11.52 -11.67
C TYR A 351 -29.19 11.89 -11.08
N MET A 352 -29.82 12.97 -11.56
CA MET A 352 -31.19 13.34 -11.18
C MET A 352 -32.22 12.27 -11.57
N ALA A 353 -32.04 11.59 -12.70
CA ALA A 353 -32.92 10.51 -13.12
C ALA A 353 -32.80 9.26 -12.23
N LEU A 354 -31.58 8.91 -11.79
CA LEU A 354 -31.37 7.87 -10.77
C LEU A 354 -32.06 8.23 -9.45
N GLN A 355 -31.90 9.47 -8.99
CA GLN A 355 -32.55 9.94 -7.76
C GLN A 355 -34.08 9.88 -7.85
N ARG A 356 -34.67 10.24 -9.00
CA ARG A 356 -36.11 10.08 -9.26
C ARG A 356 -36.54 8.61 -9.26
N ARG A 357 -35.76 7.73 -9.90
CA ARG A 357 -36.03 6.29 -9.96
C ARG A 357 -36.14 5.68 -8.57
N TYR A 358 -35.24 6.07 -7.68
CA TYR A 358 -35.17 5.52 -6.32
C TYR A 358 -35.85 6.37 -5.24
N GLY A 359 -36.57 7.43 -5.63
CA GLY A 359 -37.34 8.26 -4.71
C GLY A 359 -36.51 9.03 -3.67
N THR A 360 -35.27 9.37 -4.00
CA THR A 360 -34.38 10.16 -3.12
C THR A 360 -34.46 11.66 -3.46
N VAL A 361 -33.76 12.49 -2.67
CA VAL A 361 -33.60 13.92 -2.98
C VAL A 361 -33.02 14.09 -4.39
N VAL A 362 -33.64 14.95 -5.21
CA VAL A 362 -33.28 15.16 -6.62
C VAL A 362 -32.46 16.45 -6.76
N ASP A 363 -31.17 16.37 -6.45
CA ASP A 363 -30.22 17.49 -6.52
C ASP A 363 -29.14 17.30 -7.62
N GLY A 364 -29.01 16.09 -8.15
CA GLY A 364 -27.98 15.69 -9.12
C GLY A 364 -26.62 15.38 -8.50
N GLU A 365 -26.52 15.32 -7.18
CA GLU A 365 -25.29 15.03 -6.44
C GLU A 365 -25.23 13.56 -6.00
N ILE A 366 -24.09 12.91 -6.26
CA ILE A 366 -23.82 11.54 -5.83
C ILE A 366 -22.76 11.57 -4.73
N TRP A 367 -23.22 11.69 -3.48
CA TRP A 367 -22.38 11.78 -2.28
C TRP A 367 -21.68 10.46 -1.93
N LEU A 368 -20.66 10.53 -1.06
CA LEU A 368 -20.01 9.35 -0.49
C LEU A 368 -20.35 9.24 1.01
N PRO A 369 -21.31 8.39 1.42
CA PRO A 369 -22.18 7.53 0.61
C PRO A 369 -23.44 8.25 0.06
N SER A 370 -24.00 7.71 -1.03
CA SER A 370 -25.20 8.24 -1.71
C SER A 370 -26.44 7.37 -1.43
N PRO A 371 -27.56 7.97 -0.96
CA PRO A 371 -28.83 7.26 -0.80
C PRO A 371 -29.36 6.66 -2.10
N ALA A 372 -29.17 7.34 -3.24
CA ALA A 372 -29.64 6.86 -4.54
C ALA A 372 -28.85 5.62 -4.99
N VAL A 373 -27.53 5.62 -4.77
CA VAL A 373 -26.68 4.47 -5.07
C VAL A 373 -27.02 3.29 -4.16
N ARG A 374 -27.29 3.54 -2.88
CA ARG A 374 -27.68 2.49 -1.93
C ARG A 374 -28.96 1.78 -2.37
N ALA A 375 -29.97 2.54 -2.76
CA ALA A 375 -31.22 1.99 -3.28
C ALA A 375 -31.03 1.27 -4.62
N MET A 376 -30.15 1.77 -5.48
CA MET A 376 -29.75 1.07 -6.70
C MET A 376 -29.12 -0.28 -6.39
N GLN A 377 -28.18 -0.35 -5.45
CA GLN A 377 -27.53 -1.60 -5.04
C GLN A 377 -28.55 -2.63 -4.54
N ALA A 378 -29.53 -2.21 -3.75
CA ALA A 378 -30.62 -3.07 -3.28
C ALA A 378 -31.47 -3.63 -4.44
N THR A 379 -31.76 -2.78 -5.43
CA THR A 379 -32.54 -3.15 -6.61
C THR A 379 -31.75 -4.11 -7.51
N LEU A 380 -30.46 -3.84 -7.70
CA LEU A 380 -29.53 -4.71 -8.41
C LEU A 380 -29.37 -6.08 -7.74
N ASN A 381 -29.38 -6.13 -6.41
CA ASN A 381 -29.40 -7.37 -5.63
C ASN A 381 -30.66 -8.21 -5.89
N ALA A 382 -31.80 -7.54 -6.08
CA ALA A 382 -33.05 -8.18 -6.48
C ALA A 382 -33.09 -8.59 -7.98
N GLY A 383 -32.03 -8.30 -8.74
CA GLY A 383 -31.92 -8.62 -10.16
C GLY A 383 -32.64 -7.63 -11.08
N ASP A 384 -32.89 -6.41 -10.62
CA ASP A 384 -33.65 -5.38 -11.35
C ASP A 384 -32.93 -4.01 -11.38
N PHE A 385 -33.45 -3.06 -12.16
CA PHE A 385 -32.96 -1.68 -12.27
C PHE A 385 -34.05 -0.62 -12.48
#